data_AF-A0A2G5SIH8-F1
#
_entry.id   AF-A0A2G5SIH8-F1
#
_cell.length_a   1.000
_cell.length_b   1.000
_cell.length_c   1.000
_cell.angle_alpha   90.00
_cell.angle_beta   90.00
_cell.angle_gamma   90.00
#
_symmetry.space_group_name_H-M   'P 1'
#
loop_
_entity.id
_entity.type
_entity.pdbx_description
1 polymer ?
#
loop_
_entity_poly.entity_id
_entity_poly.type
_entity_poly.pdbx_seq_one_letter_code
_entity_poly.pdbx_strand_id
1 'polypeptide(L)'
;MPPTINDMPVNILEKICSKLSDDYREKYRFILRNVCQSFRRHVDSWTPKIEEISIFSNFGRITVEFASTEYLYDHENLTVDDLISVLKFPNVKFEKLEIGEKSEEFLENFLLKIESLNLKIHVETVELNNSGREIDILKFCENPEILKIDNSKKIPIEEIIKNFSRKIPKITLKYDKLNATEATEIVRLS
;
A
#
# COMPACT_ATOMS: atom_id res chain seq x y z
N MET A 1 7.85 9.60 40.19
CA MET A 1 6.73 8.96 39.46
C MET A 1 7.10 7.51 39.20
N PRO A 2 6.14 6.57 39.19
CA PRO A 2 6.41 5.22 38.72
C PRO A 2 6.78 5.24 37.23
N PRO A 3 7.62 4.30 36.76
CA PRO A 3 7.91 4.15 35.34
C PRO A 3 6.63 3.87 34.57
N THR A 4 6.53 4.46 33.39
CA THR A 4 5.45 4.26 32.44
C THR A 4 5.96 3.49 31.23
N ILE A 5 5.04 3.05 30.37
CA ILE A 5 5.40 2.43 29.09
C ILE A 5 6.18 3.35 28.15
N ASN A 6 6.09 4.68 28.33
CA ASN A 6 6.87 5.64 27.55
C ASN A 6 8.35 5.64 27.95
N ASP A 7 8.66 5.12 29.14
CA ASP A 7 10.03 4.94 29.62
C ASP A 7 10.64 3.63 29.12
N MET A 8 9.87 2.82 28.38
CA MET A 8 10.31 1.54 27.83
C MET A 8 11.09 1.75 26.53
N PRO A 9 12.29 1.15 26.38
CA PRO A 9 13.00 1.13 25.11
C PRO A 9 12.16 0.49 23.99
N VAL A 10 12.18 1.10 22.79
CA VAL A 10 11.41 0.65 21.61
C VAL A 10 11.60 -0.84 21.34
N ASN A 11 12.83 -1.33 21.40
CA ASN A 11 13.16 -2.74 21.12
C ASN A 11 12.54 -3.71 22.14
N ILE A 12 12.26 -3.26 23.37
CA ILE A 12 11.56 -4.07 24.37
C ILE A 12 10.06 -4.12 24.05
N LEU A 13 9.46 -2.99 23.68
CA LEU A 13 8.06 -2.95 23.27
C LEU A 13 7.83 -3.80 22.01
N GLU A 14 8.71 -3.68 21.02
CA GLU A 14 8.71 -4.54 19.82
C GLU A 14 8.81 -6.02 20.21
N LYS A 15 9.71 -6.38 21.13
CA LYS A 15 9.85 -7.75 21.62
C LYS A 15 8.58 -8.26 22.31
N ILE A 16 7.91 -7.44 23.12
CA ILE A 16 6.63 -7.78 23.74
C ILE A 16 5.56 -8.01 22.65
N CYS A 17 5.45 -7.09 21.69
CA CYS A 17 4.50 -7.21 20.58
C CYS A 17 4.79 -8.42 19.69
N SER A 18 6.07 -8.81 19.52
CA SER A 18 6.47 -10.02 18.78
C SER A 18 6.08 -11.33 19.47
N LYS A 19 5.68 -11.27 20.74
CA LYS A 19 5.16 -12.43 21.50
C LYS A 19 3.65 -12.53 21.48
N LEU A 20 2.96 -11.54 20.91
CA LEU A 20 1.57 -11.70 20.50
C LEU A 20 1.56 -12.70 19.34
N SER A 21 0.55 -13.56 19.25
CA SER A 21 0.43 -14.57 18.18
C SER A 21 0.63 -13.94 16.79
N ASP A 22 1.20 -14.68 15.84
CA ASP A 22 1.59 -14.13 14.53
C ASP A 22 0.40 -13.48 13.79
N ASP A 23 -0.80 -14.08 13.89
CA ASP A 23 -2.06 -13.53 13.34
C ASP A 23 -2.46 -12.18 13.93
N TYR A 24 -1.84 -11.78 15.04
CA TYR A 24 -2.23 -10.62 15.82
C TYR A 24 -1.18 -9.51 15.83
N ARG A 25 0.05 -9.76 15.37
CA ARG A 25 1.12 -8.75 15.42
C ARG A 25 0.75 -7.49 14.63
N GLU A 26 0.28 -7.66 13.40
CA GLU A 26 -0.12 -6.52 12.56
C GLU A 26 -1.46 -5.94 13.04
N LYS A 27 -2.39 -6.77 13.52
CA LYS A 27 -3.66 -6.35 14.15
C LYS A 27 -3.45 -5.40 15.32
N TYR A 28 -2.50 -5.70 16.19
CA TYR A 28 -2.22 -4.85 17.33
C TYR A 28 -1.44 -3.60 16.94
N ARG A 29 -0.72 -3.55 15.81
CA ARG A 29 -0.02 -2.34 15.36
C ARG A 29 -0.96 -1.14 15.31
N PHE A 30 -2.08 -1.27 14.61
CA PHE A 30 -3.03 -0.17 14.40
C PHE A 30 -3.83 0.14 15.67
N ILE A 31 -4.15 -0.88 16.48
CA ILE A 31 -4.77 -0.69 17.80
C ILE A 31 -3.84 0.12 18.71
N LEU A 32 -2.56 -0.26 18.81
CA LEU A 32 -1.57 0.40 19.65
C LEU A 32 -1.30 1.84 19.20
N ARG A 33 -1.33 2.11 17.89
CA ARG A 33 -1.22 3.48 17.35
C ARG A 33 -2.37 4.39 17.77
N ASN A 34 -3.49 3.83 18.22
CA ASN A 34 -4.66 4.59 18.68
C ASN A 34 -4.77 4.66 20.22
N VAL A 35 -3.83 4.08 20.97
CA VAL A 35 -3.82 4.16 22.45
C VAL A 35 -3.44 5.56 22.93
N CYS A 36 -2.26 6.06 22.52
CA CYS A 36 -1.83 7.43 22.80
C CYS A 36 -0.69 7.85 21.85
N GLN A 37 -0.34 9.14 21.84
CA GLN A 37 0.73 9.67 20.96
C GLN A 37 2.08 8.98 21.18
N SER A 38 2.43 8.63 22.43
CA SER A 38 3.73 7.99 22.70
C SER A 38 3.78 6.56 22.17
N PHE A 39 2.71 5.78 22.40
CA PHE A 39 2.59 4.45 21.79
C PHE A 39 2.66 4.54 20.27
N ARG A 40 1.95 5.50 19.67
CA ARG A 40 2.00 5.73 18.22
C ARG A 40 3.44 5.94 17.76
N ARG A 41 4.22 6.80 18.42
CA ARG A 41 5.64 7.01 18.08
C ARG A 41 6.48 5.74 18.20
N HIS A 42 6.28 4.94 19.24
CA HIS A 42 7.01 3.68 19.38
C HIS A 42 6.65 2.69 18.27
N VAL A 43 5.35 2.48 18.02
CA VAL A 43 4.88 1.57 16.97
C VAL A 43 5.36 2.01 15.59
N ASP A 44 5.30 3.32 15.33
CA ASP A 44 5.76 3.94 14.10
C ASP A 44 7.29 3.85 13.91
N SER A 45 8.05 3.50 14.94
CA SER A 45 9.52 3.45 14.88
C SER A 45 10.08 2.07 14.51
N TRP A 46 9.32 0.99 14.71
CA TRP A 46 9.74 -0.35 14.28
C TRP A 46 9.15 -0.71 12.91
N THR A 47 9.93 -1.48 12.16
CA THR A 47 9.61 -1.92 10.80
C THR A 47 8.44 -2.92 10.82
N PRO A 48 7.35 -2.65 10.08
CA PRO A 48 6.24 -3.59 9.97
C PRO A 48 6.68 -4.84 9.20
N LYS A 49 6.10 -5.99 9.53
CA LYS A 49 6.29 -7.23 8.79
C LYS A 49 5.05 -7.49 7.94
N ILE A 50 4.85 -6.59 6.99
CA ILE A 50 3.75 -6.57 6.05
C ILE A 50 4.36 -6.72 4.66
N GLU A 51 3.98 -7.80 3.96
CA GLU A 51 4.50 -8.13 2.63
C GLU A 51 3.56 -7.60 1.54
N GLU A 52 2.26 -7.58 1.80
CA GLU A 52 1.25 -7.18 0.83
C GLU A 52 0.32 -6.09 1.40
N ILE A 53 -0.10 -5.16 0.54
CA ILE A 53 -1.08 -4.12 0.87
C ILE A 53 -2.11 -4.06 -0.24
N SER A 54 -3.39 -4.15 0.10
CA SER A 54 -4.49 -3.96 -0.84
C SER A 54 -5.38 -2.82 -0.37
N ILE A 55 -5.72 -1.90 -1.28
CA ILE A 55 -6.56 -0.73 -1.01
C ILE A 55 -7.72 -0.74 -1.98
N PHE A 56 -8.95 -0.81 -1.46
CA PHE A 56 -10.15 -0.75 -2.27
C PHE A 56 -11.30 -0.14 -1.48
N SER A 57 -12.37 0.25 -2.16
CA SER A 57 -13.59 0.78 -1.58
C SER A 57 -14.70 -0.23 -1.72
N ASN A 58 -15.38 -0.50 -0.62
CA ASN A 58 -16.57 -1.32 -0.60
C ASN A 58 -17.72 -0.57 0.07
N PHE A 59 -18.86 -0.46 -0.62
CA PHE A 59 -20.07 0.22 -0.13
C PHE A 59 -19.83 1.63 0.44
N GLY A 60 -18.92 2.41 -0.17
CA GLY A 60 -18.60 3.78 0.25
C GLY A 60 -17.64 3.88 1.45
N ARG A 61 -16.98 2.77 1.83
CA ARG A 61 -15.92 2.73 2.84
C ARG A 61 -14.62 2.30 2.21
N ILE A 62 -13.49 2.85 2.68
CA ILE A 62 -12.17 2.36 2.29
C ILE A 62 -11.81 1.15 3.15
N THR A 63 -11.58 0.03 2.48
CA THR A 63 -10.97 -1.17 3.04
C THR A 63 -9.48 -1.16 2.72
N VAL A 64 -8.67 -1.42 3.74
CA VAL A 64 -7.24 -1.70 3.55
C VAL A 64 -6.93 -3.05 4.16
N GLU A 65 -6.29 -3.89 3.37
CA GLU A 65 -5.76 -5.17 3.81
C GLU A 65 -4.24 -5.05 3.94
N PHE A 66 -3.72 -5.47 5.08
CA PHE A 66 -2.28 -5.61 5.31
C PHE A 66 -1.99 -7.10 5.47
N ALA A 67 -1.34 -7.69 4.47
CA ALA A 67 -1.24 -9.13 4.28
C ALA A 67 -2.63 -9.81 4.36
N SER A 68 -2.84 -10.72 5.30
CA SER A 68 -4.11 -11.44 5.48
C SER A 68 -5.10 -10.75 6.43
N THR A 69 -4.78 -9.56 6.94
CA THR A 69 -5.64 -8.86 7.90
C THR A 69 -6.36 -7.70 7.23
N GLU A 70 -7.69 -7.80 7.16
CA GLU A 70 -8.57 -6.74 6.67
C GLU A 70 -8.87 -5.72 7.77
N TYR A 71 -8.79 -4.44 7.42
CA TYR A 71 -9.21 -3.31 8.25
C TYR A 71 -10.20 -2.44 7.48
N LEU A 72 -11.37 -2.28 8.08
CA LEU A 72 -12.42 -1.40 7.59
C LEU A 72 -12.26 -0.03 8.24
N TYR A 73 -12.12 0.99 7.43
CA TYR A 73 -12.00 2.36 7.91
C TYR A 73 -13.26 3.17 7.56
N ASP A 74 -13.86 3.75 8.59
CA ASP A 74 -14.95 4.73 8.45
C ASP A 74 -14.44 6.15 8.12
N HIS A 75 -13.13 6.40 8.30
CA HIS A 75 -12.52 7.71 8.12
C HIS A 75 -11.25 7.64 7.27
N GLU A 76 -11.31 8.22 6.08
CA GLU A 76 -10.23 8.20 5.08
C GLU A 76 -8.89 8.73 5.61
N ASN A 77 -8.90 9.77 6.45
CA ASN A 77 -7.68 10.35 7.02
C ASN A 77 -6.92 9.37 7.93
N LEU A 78 -7.64 8.56 8.72
CA LEU A 78 -7.01 7.54 9.56
C LEU A 78 -6.39 6.45 8.69
N THR A 79 -7.06 6.09 7.60
CA THR A 79 -6.55 5.13 6.62
C THR A 79 -5.25 5.61 5.98
N VAL A 80 -5.20 6.88 5.55
CA VAL A 80 -3.98 7.46 4.95
C VAL A 80 -2.84 7.48 5.97
N ASP A 81 -3.08 7.94 7.19
CA ASP A 81 -2.05 7.93 8.24
C ASP A 81 -1.54 6.52 8.55
N ASP A 82 -2.42 5.52 8.50
CA ASP A 82 -2.07 4.11 8.71
C ASP A 82 -1.21 3.55 7.57
N LEU A 83 -1.60 3.78 6.31
CA LEU A 83 -0.81 3.42 5.14
C LEU A 83 0.58 4.05 5.16
N ILE A 84 0.67 5.36 5.46
CA ILE A 84 1.94 6.08 5.54
C ILE A 84 2.84 5.51 6.64
N SER A 85 2.26 5.09 7.77
CA SER A 85 3.01 4.48 8.87
C SER A 85 3.69 3.15 8.49
N VAL A 86 3.22 2.52 7.42
CA VAL A 86 3.75 1.26 6.88
C VAL A 86 4.69 1.52 5.71
N LEU A 87 4.29 2.39 4.77
CA LEU A 87 5.02 2.65 3.54
C LEU A 87 6.30 3.48 3.73
N LYS A 88 6.45 4.17 4.86
CA LYS A 88 7.60 5.07 5.10
C LYS A 88 8.95 4.36 5.32
N PHE A 89 8.99 3.03 5.34
CA PHE A 89 10.21 2.27 5.62
C PHE A 89 10.96 1.96 4.31
N PRO A 90 12.06 2.65 4.00
CA PRO A 90 12.77 2.48 2.72
C PRO A 90 13.48 1.12 2.61
N ASN A 91 13.73 0.44 3.72
CA ASN A 91 14.40 -0.87 3.72
C ASN A 91 13.43 -2.04 3.56
N VAL A 92 12.13 -1.78 3.48
CA VAL A 92 11.10 -2.81 3.29
C VAL A 92 10.75 -2.87 1.81
N LYS A 93 11.06 -4.00 1.17
CA LYS A 93 10.54 -4.31 -0.16
C LYS A 93 9.22 -5.07 0.03
N PHE A 94 8.11 -4.43 -0.30
CA PHE A 94 6.80 -5.08 -0.33
C PHE A 94 6.74 -6.05 -1.52
N GLU A 95 6.10 -7.20 -1.34
CA GLU A 95 5.81 -8.13 -2.43
C GLU A 95 4.74 -7.56 -3.35
N LYS A 96 3.67 -6.99 -2.77
CA LYS A 96 2.51 -6.50 -3.52
C LYS A 96 1.96 -5.19 -2.96
N LEU A 97 1.66 -4.25 -3.86
CA LEU A 97 0.80 -3.09 -3.62
C LEU A 97 -0.35 -3.09 -4.62
N GLU A 98 -1.56 -3.31 -4.14
CA GLU A 98 -2.78 -3.30 -4.93
C GLU A 98 -3.60 -2.04 -4.64
N ILE A 99 -4.00 -1.36 -5.72
CA ILE A 99 -4.93 -0.24 -5.69
C ILE A 99 -6.13 -0.60 -6.57
N GLY A 100 -7.19 -1.06 -5.90
CA GLY A 100 -8.48 -1.34 -6.50
C GLY A 100 -9.35 -0.08 -6.67
N GLU A 101 -10.63 -0.31 -6.96
CA GLU A 101 -11.65 0.74 -7.08
C GLU A 101 -11.77 1.54 -5.77
N LYS A 102 -11.74 2.87 -5.84
CA LYS A 102 -11.83 3.76 -4.67
C LYS A 102 -12.31 5.17 -5.04
N SER A 103 -12.59 6.00 -4.03
CA SER A 103 -12.88 7.42 -4.26
C SER A 103 -11.66 8.17 -4.81
N GLU A 104 -11.90 9.11 -5.73
CA GLU A 104 -10.84 9.99 -6.26
C GLU A 104 -10.24 10.87 -5.14
N GLU A 105 -11.07 11.33 -4.21
CA GLU A 105 -10.67 12.14 -3.05
C GLU A 105 -9.67 11.40 -2.17
N PHE A 106 -9.93 10.13 -1.84
CA PHE A 106 -8.98 9.31 -1.08
C PHE A 106 -7.66 9.17 -1.84
N LEU A 107 -7.71 8.88 -3.14
CA LEU A 107 -6.52 8.71 -3.96
C LEU A 107 -5.67 9.98 -3.97
N GLU A 108 -6.29 11.13 -4.19
CA GLU A 108 -5.61 12.43 -4.20
C GLU A 108 -4.96 12.73 -2.85
N ASN A 109 -5.70 12.57 -1.75
CA ASN A 109 -5.18 12.77 -0.39
C ASN A 109 -4.00 11.83 -0.09
N PHE A 110 -4.09 10.57 -0.50
CA PHE A 110 -3.03 9.59 -0.32
C PHE A 110 -1.76 9.94 -1.11
N LEU A 111 -1.89 10.30 -2.39
CA LEU A 111 -0.76 10.69 -3.24
C LEU A 111 -0.10 11.98 -2.75
N LEU A 112 -0.89 13.00 -2.38
CA LEU A 112 -0.38 14.24 -1.81
C LEU A 112 0.41 14.00 -0.52
N LYS A 113 -0.06 13.07 0.32
CA LYS A 113 0.64 12.73 1.56
C LYS A 113 1.96 12.03 1.28
N ILE A 114 2.01 11.08 0.35
CA ILE A 114 3.24 10.43 -0.12
C ILE A 114 4.24 11.47 -0.64
N GLU A 115 3.77 12.38 -1.51
CA GLU A 115 4.58 13.44 -2.10
C GLU A 115 5.14 14.40 -1.04
N SER A 116 4.30 14.86 -0.10
CA SER A 116 4.69 15.77 0.98
C SER A 116 5.77 15.20 1.91
N LEU A 117 5.81 13.88 2.03
CA LEU A 117 6.77 13.15 2.85
C LEU A 117 7.97 12.64 2.04
N ASN A 118 7.99 12.91 0.72
CA ASN A 118 9.01 12.43 -0.22
C ASN A 118 9.25 10.92 -0.07
N LEU A 119 8.17 10.15 0.12
CA LEU A 119 8.29 8.71 0.33
C LEU A 119 8.67 8.01 -0.96
N LYS A 120 9.46 6.96 -0.77
CA LYS A 120 9.87 6.05 -1.81
C LYS A 120 9.42 4.65 -1.43
N ILE A 121 8.58 4.06 -2.26
CA ILE A 121 7.94 2.78 -2.00
C ILE A 121 8.72 1.71 -2.75
N HIS A 122 9.36 0.81 -2.02
CA HIS A 122 10.02 -0.34 -2.63
C HIS A 122 9.00 -1.47 -2.71
N VAL A 123 8.60 -1.83 -3.93
CA VAL A 123 7.58 -2.86 -4.15
C VAL A 123 7.92 -3.67 -5.39
N GLU A 124 7.70 -4.98 -5.33
CA GLU A 124 7.94 -5.88 -6.47
C GLU A 124 6.80 -5.84 -7.49
N THR A 125 5.57 -6.04 -7.02
CA THR A 125 4.38 -6.04 -7.87
C THR A 125 3.44 -4.90 -7.51
N VAL A 126 3.07 -4.08 -8.50
CA VAL A 126 1.99 -3.11 -8.38
C VAL A 126 0.80 -3.62 -9.18
N GLU A 127 -0.39 -3.63 -8.57
CA GLU A 127 -1.64 -4.04 -9.21
C GLU A 127 -2.64 -2.90 -9.17
N LEU A 128 -3.17 -2.50 -10.33
CA LEU A 128 -4.05 -1.35 -10.45
C LEU A 128 -5.36 -1.76 -11.13
N ASN A 129 -6.49 -1.38 -10.55
CA ASN A 129 -7.75 -1.32 -11.28
C ASN A 129 -7.75 0.01 -12.04
N ASN A 130 -7.54 -0.03 -13.36
CA ASN A 130 -7.23 1.17 -14.15
C ASN A 130 -8.49 1.99 -14.48
N SER A 131 -9.15 2.48 -13.42
CA SER A 131 -10.36 3.31 -13.48
C SER A 131 -10.09 4.81 -13.55
N GLY A 132 -8.86 5.28 -13.30
CA GLY A 132 -8.54 6.71 -13.29
C GLY A 132 -7.05 7.03 -13.08
N ARG A 133 -6.74 7.73 -11.98
CA ARG A 133 -5.40 8.28 -11.68
C ARG A 133 -4.52 7.34 -10.85
N GLU A 134 -4.92 6.10 -10.62
CA GLU A 134 -4.20 5.16 -9.75
C GLU A 134 -2.75 4.97 -10.22
N ILE A 135 -2.52 5.04 -11.53
CA ILE A 135 -1.21 5.04 -12.19
C ILE A 135 -0.21 6.06 -11.62
N ASP A 136 -0.69 7.17 -11.03
CA ASP A 136 0.20 8.18 -10.44
C ASP A 136 0.99 7.64 -9.24
N ILE A 137 0.55 6.55 -8.59
CA ILE A 137 1.30 5.90 -7.51
C ILE A 137 2.70 5.47 -7.97
N LEU A 138 2.83 5.07 -9.24
CA LEU A 138 4.07 4.55 -9.80
C LEU A 138 5.21 5.57 -9.79
N LYS A 139 4.91 6.88 -9.71
CA LYS A 139 5.92 7.93 -9.55
C LYS A 139 6.71 7.79 -8.25
N PHE A 140 6.11 7.13 -7.26
CA PHE A 140 6.67 6.96 -5.93
C PHE A 140 7.23 5.55 -5.71
N CYS A 141 7.01 4.62 -6.64
CA CYS A 141 7.53 3.26 -6.56
C CYS A 141 8.96 3.18 -7.12
N GLU A 142 9.89 2.65 -6.33
CA GLU A 142 11.26 2.39 -6.79
C GLU A 142 11.32 1.10 -7.61
N ASN A 143 11.39 1.25 -8.94
CA ASN A 143 11.65 0.16 -9.91
C ASN A 143 10.81 -1.11 -9.67
N PRO A 144 9.47 -1.03 -9.67
CA PRO A 144 8.65 -2.25 -9.59
C PRO A 144 8.94 -3.17 -10.77
N GLU A 145 8.99 -4.47 -10.48
CA GLU A 145 9.32 -5.51 -11.47
C GLU A 145 8.11 -5.85 -12.35
N ILE A 146 6.93 -5.87 -11.72
CA ILE A 146 5.67 -6.26 -12.34
C ILE A 146 4.64 -5.16 -12.12
N LEU A 147 3.97 -4.77 -13.20
CA LEU A 147 2.74 -4.00 -13.15
C LEU A 147 1.61 -4.87 -13.70
N LYS A 148 0.60 -5.11 -12.87
CA LYS A 148 -0.66 -5.73 -13.28
C LYS A 148 -1.72 -4.65 -13.44
N ILE A 149 -2.46 -4.71 -14.53
CA ILE A 149 -3.57 -3.81 -14.79
C ILE A 149 -4.83 -4.64 -15.03
N ASP A 150 -5.80 -4.49 -14.13
CA ASP A 150 -7.17 -4.91 -14.39
C ASP A 150 -7.83 -3.83 -15.27
N ASN A 151 -8.09 -4.20 -16.52
CA ASN A 151 -8.75 -3.37 -17.54
C ASN A 151 -10.16 -3.86 -17.87
N SER A 152 -10.72 -4.76 -17.07
CA SER A 152 -12.06 -5.35 -17.27
C SER A 152 -13.15 -4.29 -17.45
N LYS A 153 -12.88 -3.04 -17.04
CA LYS A 153 -13.79 -1.89 -17.06
C LYS A 153 -13.31 -0.68 -17.91
N LYS A 154 -13.03 -0.82 -19.23
CA LYS A 154 -13.27 0.24 -20.27
C LYS A 154 -12.09 0.95 -20.98
N ILE A 155 -10.82 0.53 -20.93
CA ILE A 155 -9.76 1.21 -21.72
C ILE A 155 -8.98 0.24 -22.62
N PRO A 156 -8.83 0.54 -23.94
CA PRO A 156 -7.94 -0.20 -24.83
C PRO A 156 -6.50 -0.20 -24.32
N ILE A 157 -5.84 -1.35 -24.37
CA ILE A 157 -4.48 -1.53 -23.83
C ILE A 157 -3.44 -0.63 -24.52
N GLU A 158 -3.70 -0.20 -25.75
CA GLU A 158 -2.82 0.66 -26.51
C GLU A 158 -2.70 2.06 -25.89
N GLU A 159 -3.80 2.58 -25.34
CA GLU A 159 -3.83 3.88 -24.67
C GLU A 159 -3.12 3.80 -23.31
N ILE A 160 -3.31 2.68 -22.61
CA ILE A 160 -2.57 2.28 -21.41
C ILE A 160 -1.06 2.33 -21.73
N ILE A 161 -0.56 1.47 -22.63
CA ILE A 161 0.87 1.36 -22.98
C ILE A 161 1.50 2.70 -23.41
N LYS A 162 0.76 3.54 -24.15
CA LYS A 162 1.22 4.88 -24.56
C LYS A 162 1.46 5.81 -23.37
N ASN A 163 0.66 5.71 -22.31
CA ASN A 163 0.85 6.46 -21.07
C ASN A 163 2.02 5.91 -20.22
N PHE A 164 2.29 4.60 -20.27
CA PHE A 164 3.34 3.93 -19.47
C PHE A 164 4.75 4.05 -20.05
N SER A 165 4.92 3.84 -21.34
CA SER A 165 6.23 3.80 -22.03
C SER A 165 7.10 5.04 -21.79
N ARG A 166 6.50 6.16 -21.38
CA ARG A 166 7.21 7.42 -21.05
C ARG A 166 7.74 7.50 -19.62
N LYS A 167 7.25 6.68 -18.68
CA LYS A 167 7.48 6.87 -17.24
C LYS A 167 8.40 5.83 -16.60
N ILE A 168 8.37 4.56 -17.05
CA ILE A 168 9.18 3.49 -16.45
C ILE A 168 9.78 2.61 -17.55
N PRO A 169 11.11 2.63 -17.76
CA PRO A 169 11.74 2.02 -18.92
C PRO A 169 11.98 0.51 -18.78
N LYS A 170 11.71 -0.12 -17.64
CA LYS A 170 11.93 -1.56 -17.43
C LYS A 170 10.89 -2.13 -16.46
N ILE A 171 9.71 -2.43 -16.98
CA ILE A 171 8.65 -3.07 -16.20
C ILE A 171 7.96 -4.14 -17.02
N THR A 172 7.58 -5.23 -16.36
CA THR A 172 6.74 -6.28 -16.97
C THR A 172 5.29 -5.90 -16.79
N LEU A 173 4.62 -5.52 -17.88
CA LEU A 173 3.17 -5.28 -17.87
C LEU A 173 2.42 -6.61 -18.06
N LYS A 174 1.48 -6.88 -17.16
CA LYS A 174 0.49 -7.97 -17.26
C LYS A 174 -0.91 -7.36 -17.25
N TYR A 175 -1.79 -7.84 -18.11
CA TYR A 175 -3.17 -7.35 -18.22
C TYR A 175 -4.06 -8.42 -18.83
N ASP A 176 -5.38 -8.30 -18.63
CA ASP A 176 -6.36 -9.20 -19.24
C ASP A 176 -6.89 -8.66 -20.57
N LYS A 177 -7.07 -9.51 -21.58
CA LYS A 177 -7.69 -9.07 -22.84
C LYS A 177 -9.22 -9.11 -22.73
N LEU A 178 -9.86 -7.97 -22.96
CA LEU A 178 -11.33 -7.79 -22.99
C LEU A 178 -12.09 -8.79 -23.87
N ASN A 179 -11.44 -9.47 -24.82
CA ASN A 179 -12.06 -10.37 -25.80
C ASN A 179 -11.46 -11.79 -25.84
N ALA A 180 -10.64 -12.18 -24.88
CA ALA A 180 -10.12 -13.55 -24.78
C ALA A 180 -10.37 -14.07 -23.37
N THR A 181 -10.83 -15.31 -23.27
CA THR A 181 -11.28 -16.00 -22.05
C THR A 181 -10.15 -16.28 -21.04
N GLU A 182 -9.40 -15.24 -20.64
CA GLU A 182 -8.07 -15.25 -20.00
C GLU A 182 -6.93 -15.32 -21.02
N ALA A 183 -6.42 -14.14 -21.40
CA ALA A 183 -5.11 -14.04 -22.06
C ALA A 183 -4.30 -12.94 -21.38
N THR A 184 -3.39 -13.33 -20.49
CA THR A 184 -2.36 -12.44 -19.95
C THR A 184 -1.27 -12.25 -21.00
N GLU A 185 -1.08 -11.04 -21.49
CA GLU A 185 0.07 -10.70 -22.34
C GLU A 185 1.15 -9.97 -21.53
N ILE A 186 2.39 -10.43 -21.68
CA ILE A 186 3.56 -9.88 -21.01
C ILE A 186 4.25 -8.93 -21.97
N VAL A 187 4.18 -7.62 -21.69
CA VAL A 187 4.93 -6.61 -22.44
C VAL A 187 6.11 -6.14 -21.60
N ARG A 188 7.32 -6.31 -22.11
CA ARG A 188 8.52 -5.66 -21.56
C ARG A 188 8.62 -4.28 -22.19
N LEU A 189 8.40 -3.25 -21.39
CA LEU A 189 8.68 -1.87 -21.80
C LEU A 189 10.20 -1.67 -21.71
N SER A 190 10.81 -1.14 -22.77
CA SER A 190 12.25 -0.89 -22.94
C SER A 190 12.52 0.51 -23.48
#